data_AF-A0A496XHV5-F1
#
_entry.id   AF-A0A496XHV5-F1
#
_cell.length_a   1.000
_cell.length_b   1.000
_cell.length_c   1.000
_cell.angle_alpha   90.00
_cell.angle_beta   90.00
_cell.angle_gamma   90.00
#
_symmetry.space_group_name_H-M   'P 1'
#
loop_
_entity.id
_entity.type
_entity.pdbx_description
1 polymer ?
#
loop_
_entity_poly.entity_id
_entity_poly.type
_entity_poly.pdbx_seq_one_letter_code
_entity_poly.pdbx_strand_id
1 'polypeptide(L)'
;MQHPYNFGEHSQISEMAIVDTFTKLIFGEEEDYSCAESLIIQAFRAVDANVLLDSHRVMGEYLRALGVREMIKVVSQVHEQLLKGVDSPIEHGKKLTEAAGRTHFQLQ
;
A
#
# COMPACT_ATOMS: atom_id res chain seq x y z
N MET A 1 -24.11 14.57 6.58
CA MET A 1 -23.25 15.33 5.65
C MET A 1 -22.28 14.32 5.03
N GLN A 2 -22.68 13.63 3.97
CA GLN A 2 -21.82 12.68 3.25
C GLN A 2 -21.23 13.46 2.07
N HIS A 3 -19.90 13.62 2.04
CA HIS A 3 -19.22 14.19 0.87
C HIS A 3 -19.21 13.12 -0.24
N PRO A 4 -19.80 13.40 -1.43
CA PRO A 4 -19.75 12.45 -2.54
C PRO A 4 -18.40 12.60 -3.24
N TYR A 5 -17.43 11.75 -2.88
CA TYR A 5 -16.22 11.60 -3.68
C TYR A 5 -16.57 10.74 -4.92
N ASN A 6 -16.78 11.42 -6.04
CA ASN A 6 -16.93 10.79 -7.36
C ASN A 6 -15.64 10.03 -7.71
N PHE A 7 -15.71 8.70 -7.67
CA PHE A 7 -14.70 7.80 -8.25
C PHE A 7 -14.84 7.82 -9.78
N GLY A 8 -14.25 8.83 -10.42
CA GLY A 8 -13.90 8.78 -11.83
C GLY A 8 -12.48 8.24 -11.98
N GLU A 9 -12.36 7.03 -12.51
CA GLU A 9 -11.26 6.51 -13.36
C GLU A 9 -9.81 6.78 -12.89
N HIS A 10 -9.13 5.75 -12.36
CA HIS A 10 -7.70 5.78 -11.98
C HIS A 10 -7.29 6.97 -11.10
N SER A 11 -8.17 7.33 -10.15
CA SER A 11 -7.97 8.49 -9.26
C SER A 11 -6.76 8.28 -8.36
N GLN A 12 -5.68 9.00 -8.68
CA GLN A 12 -4.49 9.15 -7.85
C GLN A 12 -4.90 9.49 -6.41
N ILE A 13 -4.44 8.70 -5.44
CA ILE A 13 -4.70 8.96 -4.02
C ILE A 13 -4.07 10.31 -3.65
N SER A 14 -4.88 11.25 -3.17
CA SER A 14 -4.41 12.57 -2.78
C SER A 14 -3.75 12.55 -1.40
N GLU A 15 -2.89 13.54 -1.12
CA GLU A 15 -2.30 13.68 0.21
C GLU A 15 -3.36 13.84 1.32
N MET A 16 -4.50 14.47 1.02
CA MET A 16 -5.58 14.59 2.00
C MET A 16 -6.20 13.25 2.37
N ALA A 17 -6.36 12.32 1.41
CA ALA A 17 -6.82 10.97 1.73
C ALA A 17 -5.83 10.23 2.65
N ILE A 18 -4.53 10.49 2.51
CA ILE A 18 -3.50 9.95 3.41
C ILE A 18 -3.65 10.53 4.81
N VAL A 19 -3.79 11.86 4.92
CA VAL A 19 -4.00 12.55 6.19
C VAL A 19 -5.27 12.06 6.89
N ASP A 20 -6.37 11.89 6.16
CA ASP A 20 -7.63 11.37 6.70
C ASP A 20 -7.46 9.94 7.24
N THR A 21 -6.75 9.08 6.48
CA THR A 21 -6.44 7.70 6.92
C THR A 21 -5.59 7.68 8.18
N PHE A 22 -4.57 8.54 8.26
CA PHE A 22 -3.72 8.67 9.45
C PHE A 22 -4.50 9.21 10.65
N THR A 23 -5.43 10.13 10.41
CA THR A 23 -6.31 10.66 11.45
C THR A 23 -7.18 9.54 12.04
N LYS A 24 -7.75 8.68 11.19
CA LYS A 24 -8.48 7.48 11.64
C LYS A 24 -7.63 6.53 12.46
N LEU A 25 -6.38 6.28 12.04
CA LEU A 25 -5.42 5.46 12.80
C LEU A 25 -5.14 6.06 14.18
N ILE A 26 -4.91 7.37 14.26
CA ILE A 26 -4.64 8.09 15.52
C ILE A 26 -5.83 7.98 16.50
N PHE A 27 -7.07 8.04 15.98
CA PHE A 27 -8.28 7.97 16.81
C PHE A 27 -8.79 6.55 17.04
N GLY A 28 -8.15 5.53 16.45
CA GLY A 28 -8.56 4.14 16.62
C GLY A 28 -9.89 3.81 15.96
N GLU A 29 -10.24 4.49 14.87
CA GLU A 29 -11.45 4.24 14.09
C GLU A 29 -11.23 3.04 13.13
N GLU A 30 -10.93 1.87 13.72
CA GLU A 30 -10.42 0.69 13.01
C GLU A 30 -11.51 -0.16 12.31
N GLU A 31 -12.79 0.16 12.47
CA GLU A 31 -13.87 -0.80 12.20
C GLU A 31 -14.15 -1.05 10.71
N ASP A 32 -13.78 -0.17 9.77
CA ASP A 32 -13.92 -0.44 8.33
C ASP A 32 -13.02 0.48 7.47
N TYR A 33 -11.77 0.07 7.22
CA TYR A 33 -10.94 0.74 6.21
C TYR A 33 -11.44 0.40 4.81
N SER A 34 -11.69 1.44 4.01
CA SER A 34 -11.95 1.30 2.58
C SER A 34 -10.74 0.70 1.84
N CYS A 35 -10.97 0.27 0.60
CA CYS A 35 -9.90 -0.22 -0.27
C CYS A 35 -8.77 0.83 -0.44
N ALA A 36 -9.12 2.11 -0.59
CA ALA A 36 -8.14 3.19 -0.70
C ALA A 36 -7.33 3.37 0.59
N GLU A 37 -7.98 3.35 1.74
CA GLU A 37 -7.31 3.46 3.06
C GLU A 37 -6.40 2.27 3.32
N SER A 38 -6.82 1.07 2.91
CA SER A 38 -5.99 -0.14 3.00
C SER A 38 -4.73 -0.04 2.15
N LEU A 39 -4.83 0.53 0.93
CA LEU A 39 -3.67 0.80 0.08
C LEU A 39 -2.72 1.83 0.71
N ILE A 40 -3.27 2.88 1.33
CA ILE A 40 -2.49 3.89 2.06
C ILE A 40 -1.74 3.24 3.22
N ILE A 41 -2.40 2.40 4.01
CA ILE A 41 -1.79 1.68 5.13
C ILE A 41 -0.67 0.76 4.63
N GLN A 42 -0.87 0.06 3.52
CA GLN A 42 0.15 -0.79 2.92
C GLN A 42 1.36 0.02 2.42
N ALA A 43 1.12 1.16 1.75
CA ALA A 43 2.18 2.06 1.34
C ALA A 43 2.95 2.65 2.52
N PHE A 44 2.26 2.97 3.62
CA PHE A 44 2.89 3.44 4.85
C PHE A 44 3.83 2.39 5.45
N ARG A 45 3.42 1.10 5.49
CA ARG A 45 4.31 -0.01 5.90
C ARG A 45 5.54 -0.17 5.01
N ALA A 46 5.44 0.16 3.72
CA ALA A 46 6.57 0.08 2.79
C ALA A 46 7.54 1.27 2.96
N VAL A 47 7.05 2.43 3.37
CA VAL A 47 7.85 3.66 3.58
C VAL A 47 8.59 3.63 4.91
N ASP A 48 7.96 3.14 5.97
CA ASP A 48 8.50 3.21 7.32
C ASP A 48 8.53 1.83 7.98
N ALA A 49 9.75 1.30 8.14
CA ALA A 49 9.97 -0.02 8.73
C ALA A 49 9.52 -0.11 10.20
N ASN A 50 9.40 1.03 10.91
CA ASN A 50 8.96 1.04 12.30
C ASN A 50 7.53 0.51 12.45
N VAL A 51 6.69 0.66 11.42
CA VAL A 51 5.28 0.24 11.45
C VAL A 51 5.02 -1.06 10.66
N LEU A 52 6.07 -1.71 10.14
CA LEU A 52 5.95 -2.82 9.19
C LEU A 52 5.10 -3.99 9.70
N LEU A 53 5.22 -4.34 10.99
CA LEU A 53 4.51 -5.47 11.62
C LEU A 53 3.56 -5.03 12.74
N ASP A 54 3.38 -3.72 12.91
CA ASP A 54 2.58 -3.17 13.99
C ASP A 54 1.08 -3.35 13.73
N SER A 55 0.30 -3.39 14.81
CA SER A 55 -1.15 -3.26 14.73
C SER A 55 -1.52 -1.81 14.39
N HIS A 56 -2.70 -1.61 13.79
CA HIS A 56 -3.20 -0.28 13.44
C HIS A 56 -3.23 0.67 14.65
N ARG A 57 -3.63 0.17 15.82
CA ARG A 57 -3.48 0.88 17.10
C ARG A 57 -2.07 1.37 17.40
N VAL A 58 -1.04 0.51 17.26
CA VAL A 58 0.36 0.91 17.50
C VAL A 58 0.82 1.94 16.45
N MET A 59 0.38 1.78 15.20
CA MET A 59 0.64 2.78 14.15
C MET A 59 0.01 4.14 14.48
N GLY A 60 -1.19 4.17 15.05
CA GLY A 60 -1.86 5.37 15.52
C GLY A 60 -1.08 6.08 16.64
N GLU A 61 -0.60 5.34 17.63
CA GLU A 61 0.25 5.88 18.71
C GLU A 61 1.57 6.44 18.15
N TYR A 62 2.19 5.75 17.18
CA TYR A 62 3.38 6.24 16.48
C TYR A 62 3.10 7.56 15.77
N LEU A 63 2.04 7.62 14.94
CA LEU A 63 1.64 8.83 14.22
C LEU A 63 1.33 10.00 15.16
N ARG A 64 0.74 9.72 16.32
CA ARG A 64 0.45 10.73 17.35
C ARG A 64 1.71 11.28 18.01
N ALA A 65 2.77 10.50 18.09
CA ALA A 65 4.06 10.91 18.64
C ALA A 65 4.91 11.72 17.65
N LEU A 66 4.59 11.70 16.35
CA LEU A 66 5.31 12.46 15.34
C LEU A 66 5.11 13.98 15.50
N GLY A 67 6.20 14.72 15.33
CA GLY A 67 6.11 16.15 15.09
C GLY A 67 5.50 16.45 13.71
N VAL A 68 4.99 17.67 13.54
CA VAL A 68 4.35 18.09 12.28
C VAL A 68 5.28 17.97 11.07
N ARG A 69 6.59 18.23 11.26
CA ARG A 69 7.58 18.12 10.18
C ARG A 69 7.79 16.66 9.76
N GLU A 70 7.88 15.75 10.72
CA GLU A 70 7.93 14.32 10.43
C GLU A 70 6.65 13.83 9.74
N MET A 71 5.48 14.26 10.22
CA MET A 71 4.19 13.91 9.63
C MET A 71 4.13 14.32 8.14
N ILE A 72 4.49 15.57 7.82
CA ILE A 72 4.51 16.06 6.43
C ILE A 72 5.43 15.18 5.57
N LYS A 73 6.62 14.85 6.07
CA LYS A 73 7.57 14.01 5.35
C LYS A 73 7.00 12.62 5.09
N VAL A 74 6.40 11.97 6.09
CA VAL A 74 5.79 10.65 5.94
C VAL A 74 4.65 10.69 4.92
N VAL A 75 3.76 11.68 5.00
CA VAL A 75 2.65 11.85 4.03
C VAL A 75 3.19 11.96 2.61
N SER A 76 4.19 12.81 2.36
CA SER A 76 4.78 12.94 1.02
C SER A 76 5.44 11.64 0.54
N GLN A 77 6.15 10.92 1.43
CA GLN A 77 6.77 9.65 1.08
C GLN A 77 5.74 8.56 0.75
N VAL A 78 4.63 8.49 1.50
CA VAL A 78 3.53 7.56 1.22
C VAL A 78 2.86 7.91 -0.11
N HIS A 79 2.63 9.19 -0.39
CA HIS A 79 2.10 9.63 -1.67
C HIS A 79 3.03 9.24 -2.83
N GLU A 80 4.34 9.48 -2.71
CA GLU A 80 5.33 9.03 -3.70
C GLU A 80 5.34 7.50 -3.88
N GLN A 81 5.22 6.73 -2.80
CA GLN A 81 5.18 5.27 -2.85
C GLN A 81 3.94 4.78 -3.60
N LEU A 82 2.80 5.43 -3.39
CA LEU A 82 1.56 5.14 -4.10
C LEU A 82 1.68 5.46 -5.59
N LEU A 83 2.37 6.56 -5.95
CA LEU A 83 2.66 6.88 -7.36
C LEU A 83 3.57 5.84 -8.02
N LYS A 84 4.62 5.38 -7.32
CA LYS A 84 5.55 4.35 -7.83
C LYS A 84 4.89 2.98 -7.97
N GLY A 85 3.90 2.66 -7.12
CA GLY A 85 3.15 1.41 -7.15
C GLY A 85 2.13 1.28 -8.29
N VAL A 86 1.80 2.39 -8.97
CA VAL A 86 0.90 2.40 -10.15
C VAL A 86 1.62 1.98 -11.43
N ASP A 87 2.96 1.97 -11.44
CA ASP A 87 3.80 1.65 -12.62
C ASP A 87 4.39 0.23 -12.62
N SER A 88 4.01 -0.65 -11.69
CA SER A 88 4.41 -2.06 -11.76
C SER A 88 3.27 -2.91 -12.32
N PRO A 89 3.27 -3.26 -13.62
CA PRO A 89 2.48 -4.39 -14.06
C PRO A 89 2.96 -5.59 -13.25
N ILE A 90 2.06 -6.17 -12.45
CA ILE A 90 2.29 -7.48 -11.86
C ILE A 90 2.56 -8.42 -13.03
N GLU A 91 3.84 -8.72 -13.25
CA GLU A 91 4.29 -9.74 -14.18
C GLU A 91 3.64 -11.05 -13.77
N HIS A 92 2.57 -11.40 -14.48
CA HIS A 92 1.98 -12.72 -14.45
C HIS A 92 3.09 -13.73 -14.65
N GLY A 93 3.33 -14.56 -13.64
CA GLY A 93 4.29 -15.65 -13.67
C GLY A 93 4.13 -16.47 -14.95
N LYS A 94 5.06 -16.25 -15.88
CA LYS A 94 5.20 -17.11 -17.07
C LYS A 94 6.36 -18.07 -16.83
N LYS A 95 6.00 -19.34 -16.95
CA LYS A 95 6.83 -20.53 -17.23
C LYS A 95 7.83 -20.97 -16.16
N LEU A 96 7.36 -21.88 -15.32
CA LEU A 96 8.15 -23.02 -14.83
C LEU A 96 7.44 -24.30 -15.23
N THR A 97 7.85 -24.90 -16.36
CA THR A 97 7.95 -26.35 -16.60
C THR A 97 8.48 -26.58 -18.02
N GLU A 98 9.80 -26.47 -18.18
CA GLU A 98 10.54 -27.18 -19.23
C GLU A 98 11.59 -28.04 -18.52
N ALA A 99 11.23 -29.30 -18.22
CA ALA A 99 12.17 -30.39 -17.94
C ALA A 99 11.40 -31.71 -17.82
N ALA A 100 10.98 -32.29 -18.95
CA ALA A 100 10.67 -33.72 -19.00
C ALA A 100 10.91 -34.28 -20.41
N GLY A 101 11.99 -35.03 -20.56
CA GLY A 101 12.00 -36.23 -21.39
C GLY A 101 12.29 -36.06 -22.89
N ARG A 102 13.47 -35.55 -23.26
CA ARG A 102 14.12 -36.03 -24.50
C ARG A 102 14.89 -37.31 -24.16
N THR A 103 14.21 -38.46 -24.26
CA THR A 103 14.91 -39.75 -24.36
C THR A 103 14.85 -40.20 -25.80
N HIS A 104 15.99 -40.03 -26.45
CA HIS A 104 16.37 -40.52 -27.75
C HIS A 104 16.27 -42.06 -27.80
N PHE A 105 15.42 -42.61 -28.66
CA PHE A 105 15.47 -44.03 -29.03
C PHE A 105 15.27 -44.18 -30.53
N GLN A 106 16.37 -44.20 -31.26
CA GLN A 106 16.43 -44.66 -32.63
C GLN A 106 17.81 -45.30 -32.85
N LEU A 107 17.85 -46.64 -32.85
CA LEU A 107 18.89 -47.42 -33.51
C LEU A 107 18.24 -48.66 -34.12
N GLN A 108 18.35 -48.68 -35.44
CA GLN A 108 18.39 -49.77 -36.44
C GLN A 108 17.95 -51.19 -36.05
#